data_AF-A0AAP1YAW1-F1
#
_entry.id   AF-A0AAP1YAW1-F1
#
_cell.length_a   1.000
_cell.length_b   1.000
_cell.length_c   1.000
_cell.angle_alpha   90.00
_cell.angle_beta   90.00
_cell.angle_gamma   90.00
#
_symmetry.space_group_name_H-M   'P 1'
#
loop_
_entity.id
_entity.type
_entity.pdbx_description
1 polymer ?
#
loop_
_entity_poly.entity_id
_entity_poly.type
_entity_poly.pdbx_seq_one_letter_code
_entity_poly.pdbx_strand_id
1 'polypeptide(L)'
;MSNDQNLVFKVAGQGPMWNALNGEGGSGHSVILGSTRKGKSTLLQAEASRLGISYEELERRLEPTVEQKEIARMKQEEKDRREVVRLDAVRKAYWDNTEKPDPDLSPLISALDGIVADPTVEQQRILFMMLPADVFGQGVSWGFSDTEVRGRIYEFAAENRDAVVAAVSAR
;
A
#
# COMPACT_ATOMS: atom_id res chain seq x y z
N MET A 1 -11.91 22.00 20.76
CA MET A 1 -12.97 22.40 19.81
C MET A 1 -13.23 21.19 18.92
N SER A 2 -14.34 20.49 19.14
CA SER A 2 -14.69 19.25 18.43
C SER A 2 -15.07 19.59 16.99
N ASN A 3 -14.35 19.05 16.03
CA ASN A 3 -14.68 19.19 14.61
C ASN A 3 -15.41 17.90 14.22
N ASP A 4 -16.71 17.85 14.49
CA ASP A 4 -17.56 16.71 14.15
C ASP A 4 -17.75 16.66 12.63
N GLN A 5 -16.78 16.05 11.94
CA GLN A 5 -16.92 15.69 10.53
C GLN A 5 -17.89 14.52 10.42
N ASN A 6 -19.19 14.82 10.28
CA ASN A 6 -20.20 13.83 9.96
C ASN A 6 -19.96 13.29 8.54
N LEU A 7 -19.30 12.13 8.44
CA LEU A 7 -19.31 11.32 7.23
C LEU A 7 -20.67 10.64 7.09
N VAL A 8 -21.42 10.99 6.05
CA VAL A 8 -22.70 10.35 5.74
C VAL A 8 -22.47 9.32 4.64
N PHE A 9 -22.66 8.05 4.99
CA PHE A 9 -22.58 6.93 4.06
C PHE A 9 -23.95 6.67 3.43
N LYS A 10 -24.03 6.68 2.10
CA LYS A 10 -25.27 6.36 1.37
C LYS A 10 -25.01 5.23 0.38
N VAL A 11 -25.65 4.10 0.61
CA VAL A 11 -25.50 2.87 -0.18
C VAL A 11 -26.51 2.88 -1.33
N ALA A 12 -26.03 2.77 -2.56
CA ALA A 12 -26.90 2.70 -3.73
C ALA A 12 -27.70 1.37 -3.73
N GLY A 13 -29.02 1.45 -3.55
CA GLY A 13 -29.94 0.31 -3.72
C GLY A 13 -30.74 -0.13 -2.48
N GLN A 14 -30.67 0.57 -1.35
CA GLN A 14 -31.56 0.34 -0.20
C GLN A 14 -32.46 1.56 0.05
N GLY A 15 -33.76 1.44 -0.25
CA GLY A 15 -34.79 2.44 0.07
C GLY A 15 -35.19 3.39 -1.08
N PRO A 16 -36.27 4.18 -0.88
CA PRO A 16 -36.78 5.11 -1.89
C PRO A 16 -35.70 6.12 -2.30
N MET A 17 -35.56 6.32 -3.61
CA MET A 17 -34.52 7.12 -4.29
C MET A 17 -34.38 8.57 -3.77
N TRP A 18 -35.38 9.08 -3.07
CA TRP A 18 -35.51 10.49 -2.65
C TRP A 18 -34.84 10.83 -1.31
N ASN A 19 -34.49 9.85 -0.47
CA ASN A 19 -33.90 10.13 0.85
C ASN A 19 -32.38 10.34 0.83
N ALA A 20 -31.72 10.10 -0.31
CA ALA A 20 -30.27 10.19 -0.44
C ALA A 20 -29.72 11.61 -0.62
N LEU A 21 -30.56 12.63 -0.85
CA LEU A 21 -30.10 13.98 -1.24
C LEU A 21 -30.53 15.10 -0.27
N ASN A 22 -31.43 14.82 0.68
CA ASN A 22 -31.88 15.79 1.68
C ASN A 22 -30.99 15.80 2.93
N GLY A 23 -29.70 16.09 2.75
CA GLY A 23 -28.82 16.48 3.85
C GLY A 23 -28.79 18.00 3.95
N GLU A 24 -29.39 18.55 5.00
CA GLU A 24 -29.36 19.98 5.30
C GLU A 24 -27.91 20.51 5.32
N GLY A 25 -27.61 21.46 4.43
CA GLY A 25 -26.82 22.70 4.63
C GLY A 25 -25.48 22.72 5.39
N GLY A 26 -24.99 21.62 5.94
CA GLY A 26 -23.70 21.52 6.62
C GLY A 26 -22.61 21.11 5.65
N SER A 27 -21.37 21.57 5.88
CA SER A 27 -20.17 21.18 5.14
C SER A 27 -19.82 19.70 5.38
N GLY A 28 -20.67 18.79 4.90
CA GLY A 28 -20.48 17.34 5.00
C GLY A 28 -19.93 16.78 3.70
N HIS A 29 -18.89 15.95 3.80
CA HIS A 29 -18.43 15.16 2.66
C HIS A 29 -19.36 13.95 2.48
N SER A 30 -19.97 13.81 1.29
CA SER A 30 -20.82 12.67 0.94
C SER A 30 -20.06 11.70 0.05
N VAL A 31 -20.00 10.43 0.43
CA VAL A 31 -19.38 9.35 -0.36
C VAL A 31 -20.46 8.37 -0.80
N ILE A 32 -20.60 8.16 -2.12
CA ILE A 32 -21.53 7.17 -2.69
C ILE A 32 -20.74 5.90 -3.03
N LEU A 33 -21.00 4.82 -2.30
CA LEU A 33 -20.39 3.51 -2.52
C LEU A 33 -21.42 2.51 -3.04
N GLY A 34 -21.01 1.66 -3.97
CA GLY A 34 -21.87 0.58 -4.50
C GLY A 34 -21.19 -0.19 -5.62
N SER A 35 -21.70 -1.38 -5.94
CA SER A 35 -21.22 -2.19 -7.07
C SER A 35 -21.58 -1.56 -8.43
N THR A 36 -20.91 -2.01 -9.50
CA THR A 36 -21.17 -1.53 -10.87
C THR A 36 -22.62 -1.82 -11.28
N ARG A 37 -23.23 -0.95 -12.09
CA ARG A 37 -24.65 -1.02 -12.53
C ARG A 37 -25.74 -0.82 -11.46
N LYS A 38 -25.41 -0.42 -10.24
CA LYS A 38 -26.39 -0.10 -9.17
C LYS A 38 -26.88 1.36 -9.16
N GLY A 39 -26.91 2.04 -10.30
CA GLY A 39 -27.51 3.38 -10.42
C GLY A 39 -26.72 4.53 -9.78
N LYS A 40 -25.41 4.37 -9.53
CA LYS A 40 -24.56 5.47 -9.02
C LYS A 40 -24.58 6.69 -9.95
N SER A 41 -24.51 6.47 -11.26
CA SER A 41 -24.62 7.54 -12.27
C SER A 41 -26.03 8.16 -12.31
N THR A 42 -27.06 7.40 -11.98
CA THR A 42 -28.44 7.90 -11.87
C THR A 42 -28.61 8.86 -10.70
N LEU A 43 -27.89 8.63 -9.59
CA LEU A 43 -27.86 9.58 -8.45
C LEU A 43 -27.19 10.90 -8.83
N LEU A 44 -26.11 10.86 -9.60
CA LEU A 44 -25.46 12.06 -10.12
C LEU A 44 -26.35 12.80 -11.13
N GLN A 45 -27.05 12.09 -12.02
CA GLN A 45 -28.02 12.69 -12.93
C GLN A 45 -29.22 13.33 -12.20
N ALA A 46 -29.71 12.69 -11.14
CA ALA A 46 -30.77 13.25 -10.30
C ALA A 46 -30.30 14.53 -9.61
N GLU A 47 -29.05 14.57 -9.14
CA GLU A 47 -28.46 15.76 -8.52
C GLU A 47 -28.22 16.89 -9.53
N ALA A 48 -27.75 16.57 -10.74
CA ALA A 48 -27.60 17.53 -11.83
C ALA A 48 -28.96 18.15 -12.19
N SER A 49 -30.00 17.31 -12.29
CA SER A 49 -31.39 17.74 -12.52
C SER A 49 -31.92 18.63 -11.40
N ARG A 50 -31.63 18.30 -10.13
CA ARG A 50 -32.01 19.10 -8.95
C ARG A 50 -31.36 20.49 -8.96
N LEU A 51 -30.11 20.56 -9.39
CA LEU A 51 -29.33 21.79 -9.50
C LEU A 51 -29.60 22.57 -10.80
N GLY A 52 -30.39 22.01 -11.73
CA GLY A 52 -30.70 22.63 -13.02
C GLY A 52 -29.48 22.73 -13.96
N ILE A 53 -28.47 21.89 -13.77
CA ILE A 53 -27.24 21.85 -14.59
C ILE A 53 -27.16 20.55 -15.39
N SER A 54 -26.38 20.53 -16.47
CA SER A 54 -26.14 19.27 -17.20
C SER A 54 -25.29 18.31 -16.37
N TYR A 55 -25.38 17.03 -16.71
CA TYR A 55 -24.58 15.98 -16.09
C TYR A 55 -23.08 16.22 -16.28
N GLU A 56 -22.67 16.65 -17.48
CA GLU A 56 -21.27 16.96 -17.81
C GLU A 56 -20.74 18.17 -17.02
N GLU A 57 -21.60 19.16 -16.75
CA GLU A 57 -21.26 20.32 -15.93
C GLU A 57 -21.11 19.95 -14.45
N LEU A 58 -21.96 19.04 -13.95
CA LEU A 58 -21.79 18.48 -12.61
C LEU A 58 -20.49 17.67 -12.50
N GLU A 59 -20.16 16.83 -13.49
CA GLU A 59 -18.90 16.07 -13.51
C GLU A 59 -17.70 17.01 -13.48
N ARG A 60 -17.68 18.07 -14.30
CA ARG A 60 -16.60 19.06 -14.31
C ARG A 60 -16.40 19.73 -12.94
N ARG A 61 -17.48 19.97 -12.19
CA ARG A 61 -17.42 20.56 -10.84
C ARG A 61 -16.93 19.58 -9.77
N LEU A 62 -17.12 18.28 -10.00
CA LEU A 62 -16.70 17.21 -9.10
C LEU A 62 -15.26 16.74 -9.38
N GLU A 63 -14.67 17.13 -10.52
CA GLU A 63 -13.27 16.88 -10.77
C GLU A 63 -12.41 17.52 -9.67
N PRO A 64 -11.48 16.76 -9.05
CA PRO A 64 -10.59 17.32 -8.05
C PRO A 64 -9.79 18.47 -8.64
N THR A 65 -9.72 19.59 -7.92
CA THR A 65 -8.88 20.72 -8.33
C THR A 65 -7.40 20.31 -8.38
N VAL A 66 -6.58 21.07 -9.11
CA VAL A 66 -5.13 20.82 -9.17
C VAL A 66 -4.53 20.81 -7.76
N GLU A 67 -4.97 21.72 -6.89
CA GLU A 67 -4.56 21.78 -5.48
C GLU A 67 -4.98 20.54 -4.69
N GLN A 68 -6.20 20.04 -4.89
CA GLN A 68 -6.67 18.81 -4.23
C GLN A 68 -5.91 17.57 -4.69
N LYS A 69 -5.57 17.48 -5.98
CA LYS A 69 -4.71 16.40 -6.52
C LYS A 69 -3.31 16.46 -5.91
N GLU A 70 -2.76 17.66 -5.78
CA GLU A 70 -1.44 17.87 -5.17
C GLU A 70 -1.43 17.51 -3.69
N ILE A 71 -2.44 17.93 -2.92
CA ILE A 71 -2.59 17.54 -1.52
C ILE A 71 -2.73 16.01 -1.38
N ALA A 72 -3.50 15.37 -2.26
CA ALA A 72 -3.65 13.93 -2.26
C ALA A 72 -2.32 13.21 -2.55
N ARG A 73 -1.53 13.71 -3.52
CA ARG A 73 -0.19 13.20 -3.82
C ARG A 73 0.73 13.33 -2.62
N MET A 74 0.85 14.53 -2.03
CA MET A 74 1.69 14.76 -0.85
C MET A 74 1.29 13.85 0.33
N LYS A 75 -0.01 13.66 0.54
CA LYS A 75 -0.52 12.77 1.58
C LYS A 75 -0.16 11.31 1.32
N GLN A 76 -0.20 10.88 0.06
CA GLN A 76 0.21 9.53 -0.32
C GLN A 76 1.72 9.34 -0.14
N GLU A 77 2.54 10.27 -0.59
CA GLU A 77 4.00 10.23 -0.39
C GLU A 77 4.39 10.16 1.08
N GLU A 78 3.74 10.95 1.94
CA GLU A 78 3.96 10.90 3.39
C GLU A 78 3.54 9.55 3.98
N LYS A 79 2.44 8.97 3.51
CA LYS A 79 2.03 7.63 3.92
C LYS A 79 3.06 6.57 3.50
N ASP A 80 3.54 6.64 2.27
CA ASP A 80 4.51 5.68 1.73
C ASP A 80 5.84 5.76 2.50
N ARG A 81 6.31 6.97 2.85
CA ARG A 81 7.47 7.16 3.72
C ARG A 81 7.29 6.49 5.08
N ARG A 82 6.12 6.65 5.70
CA ARG A 82 5.82 6.01 7.00
C ARG A 82 5.79 4.49 6.89
N GLU A 83 5.25 3.95 5.80
CA GLU A 83 5.21 2.50 5.57
C GLU A 83 6.63 1.92 5.39
N VAL A 84 7.53 2.63 4.69
CA VAL A 84 8.94 2.21 4.57
C VAL A 84 9.62 2.14 5.94
N VAL A 85 9.44 3.18 6.77
CA VAL A 85 10.00 3.21 8.13
C VAL A 85 9.44 2.07 8.98
N ARG A 86 8.13 1.82 8.88
CA ARG A 86 7.46 0.73 9.60
C ARG A 86 7.99 -0.64 9.17
N LEU A 87 8.15 -0.86 7.87
CA LEU A 87 8.68 -2.13 7.34
C LEU A 87 10.11 -2.37 7.80
N ASP A 88 10.97 -1.36 7.76
CA ASP A 88 12.35 -1.47 8.25
C ASP A 88 12.41 -1.78 9.74
N ALA A 89 11.52 -1.20 10.54
CA ALA A 89 11.42 -1.52 11.96
C ALA A 89 11.00 -2.99 12.17
N VAL A 90 10.05 -3.49 11.39
CA VAL A 90 9.62 -4.90 11.45
C VAL A 90 10.73 -5.85 11.02
N ARG A 91 11.46 -5.54 9.94
CA ARG A 91 12.63 -6.32 9.52
C ARG A 91 13.69 -6.39 10.61
N LYS A 92 14.03 -5.24 11.22
CA LYS A 92 14.99 -5.18 12.35
C LYS A 92 14.51 -6.03 13.52
N ALA A 93 13.25 -5.88 13.92
CA ALA A 93 12.69 -6.65 15.02
C ALA A 93 12.71 -8.16 14.73
N TYR A 94 12.31 -8.58 13.54
CA TYR A 94 12.38 -9.99 13.14
C TYR A 94 13.82 -10.50 13.21
N TRP A 95 14.74 -9.78 12.56
CA TRP A 95 16.15 -10.15 12.56
C TRP A 95 16.67 -10.28 13.98
N ASP A 96 16.51 -9.26 14.82
CA ASP A 96 17.07 -9.21 16.18
C ASP A 96 16.51 -10.32 17.10
N ASN A 97 15.27 -10.76 16.88
CA ASN A 97 14.62 -11.82 17.67
C ASN A 97 14.78 -13.24 17.10
N THR A 98 15.45 -13.40 15.96
CA THR A 98 15.78 -14.72 15.41
C THR A 98 17.13 -15.19 15.96
N GLU A 99 17.30 -16.46 16.34
CA GLU A 99 18.63 -16.96 16.77
C GLU A 99 19.57 -17.05 15.56
N LYS A 100 20.89 -16.92 15.74
CA LYS A 100 21.85 -17.05 14.62
C LYS A 100 22.92 -18.08 14.96
N PRO A 101 23.20 -19.05 14.07
CA PRO A 101 22.56 -19.26 12.76
C PRO A 101 21.16 -19.89 12.88
N ASP A 102 20.20 -19.42 12.07
CA ASP A 102 18.88 -20.04 11.91
C ASP A 102 18.82 -20.81 10.58
N PRO A 103 18.49 -22.11 10.58
CA PRO A 103 18.29 -22.89 9.36
C PRO A 103 17.26 -22.28 8.40
N ASP A 104 16.22 -21.60 8.89
CA ASP A 104 15.21 -20.97 8.04
C ASP A 104 15.80 -19.82 7.21
N LEU A 105 16.86 -19.16 7.71
CA LEU A 105 17.57 -18.09 7.02
C LEU A 105 18.69 -18.59 6.09
N SER A 106 18.94 -19.90 6.02
CA SER A 106 19.94 -20.49 5.11
C SER A 106 19.78 -20.10 3.63
N PRO A 107 18.58 -19.84 3.08
CA PRO A 107 18.43 -19.34 1.71
C PRO A 107 19.16 -18.03 1.44
N LEU A 108 19.33 -17.17 2.45
CA LEU A 108 20.09 -15.92 2.30
C LEU A 108 21.57 -16.19 2.06
N ILE A 109 22.13 -17.18 2.76
CA ILE A 109 23.51 -17.63 2.58
C ILE A 109 23.68 -18.15 1.16
N SER A 110 22.81 -19.08 0.76
CA SER A 110 22.88 -19.67 -0.57
C SER A 110 22.68 -18.64 -1.69
N ALA A 111 21.86 -17.61 -1.48
CA ALA A 111 21.69 -16.55 -2.46
C ALA A 111 22.95 -15.68 -2.62
N LEU A 112 23.80 -15.64 -1.59
CA LEU A 112 25.08 -14.95 -1.59
C LEU A 112 26.25 -15.83 -2.07
N ASP A 113 26.10 -17.16 -2.16
CA ASP A 113 27.17 -18.12 -2.52
C ASP A 113 27.74 -17.93 -3.95
N GLY A 114 27.15 -17.07 -4.78
CA GLY A 114 27.70 -16.65 -6.08
C GLY A 114 28.21 -15.21 -6.12
N ILE A 115 28.20 -14.51 -4.99
CA ILE A 115 28.46 -13.07 -4.84
C ILE A 115 29.66 -12.82 -3.92
N VAL A 116 29.67 -13.46 -2.75
CA VAL A 116 30.76 -13.38 -1.76
C VAL A 116 31.17 -14.78 -1.31
N ALA A 117 32.46 -14.98 -1.04
CA ALA A 117 32.94 -16.23 -0.47
C ALA A 117 32.67 -16.24 1.04
N ASP A 118 31.99 -17.28 1.53
CA ASP A 118 31.62 -17.49 2.94
C ASP A 118 30.81 -16.30 3.54
N PRO A 119 29.51 -16.16 3.18
CA PRO A 119 28.70 -15.02 3.58
C PRO A 119 28.54 -14.88 5.11
N THR A 120 29.04 -13.77 5.66
CA THR A 120 28.93 -13.46 7.09
C THR A 120 27.49 -13.19 7.52
N VAL A 121 27.20 -13.29 8.82
CA VAL A 121 25.88 -12.98 9.39
C VAL A 121 25.44 -11.54 9.08
N GLU A 122 26.37 -10.58 9.05
CA GLU A 122 26.05 -9.20 8.69
C GLU A 122 25.74 -9.06 7.19
N GLN A 123 26.41 -9.80 6.30
CA GLN A 123 26.08 -9.80 4.87
C GLN A 123 24.71 -10.44 4.60
N GLN A 124 24.37 -11.51 5.33
CA GLN A 124 23.02 -12.09 5.31
C GLN A 124 21.97 -11.08 5.77
N ARG A 125 22.26 -10.33 6.86
CA ARG A 125 21.39 -9.26 7.34
C ARG A 125 21.19 -8.16 6.30
N ILE A 126 22.25 -7.76 5.60
CA ILE A 126 22.17 -6.75 4.53
C ILE A 126 21.23 -7.24 3.43
N LEU A 127 21.42 -8.46 2.93
CA LEU A 127 20.51 -9.04 1.92
C LEU A 127 19.07 -9.11 2.44
N PHE A 128 18.87 -9.57 3.67
CA PHE A 128 17.55 -9.64 4.31
C PHE A 128 16.85 -8.27 4.36
N MET A 129 17.58 -7.20 4.67
CA MET A 129 17.05 -5.84 4.69
C MET A 129 16.71 -5.32 3.30
N MET A 130 17.36 -5.83 2.26
CA MET A 130 17.11 -5.45 0.87
C MET A 130 15.91 -6.17 0.24
N LEU A 131 15.44 -7.28 0.82
CA LEU A 131 14.36 -8.07 0.23
C LEU A 131 13.10 -7.22 0.00
N PRO A 132 12.40 -7.39 -1.15
CA PRO A 132 11.12 -6.75 -1.40
C PRO A 132 10.10 -7.02 -0.29
N ALA A 133 9.18 -6.07 -0.05
CA ALA A 133 8.22 -6.14 1.06
C ALA A 133 7.33 -7.39 1.01
N ASP A 134 6.97 -7.82 -0.19
CA ASP A 134 6.16 -9.00 -0.45
C ASP A 134 6.95 -10.30 -0.23
N VAL A 135 8.21 -10.38 -0.68
CA VAL A 135 9.09 -11.53 -0.40
C VAL A 135 9.34 -11.67 1.10
N PHE A 136 9.62 -10.57 1.78
CA PHE A 136 9.75 -10.53 3.24
C PHE A 136 8.45 -10.99 3.93
N GLY A 137 7.30 -10.47 3.52
CA GLY A 137 6.00 -10.85 4.09
C GLY A 137 5.68 -12.33 3.90
N GLN A 138 6.04 -12.91 2.76
CA GLN A 138 5.92 -14.34 2.51
C GLN A 138 6.85 -15.15 3.42
N GLY A 139 8.11 -14.75 3.56
CA GLY A 139 9.05 -15.41 4.48
C GLY A 139 8.58 -15.40 5.92
N VAL A 140 8.01 -14.30 6.40
CA VAL A 140 7.42 -14.24 7.76
C VAL A 140 6.20 -15.16 7.91
N SER A 141 5.41 -15.33 6.84
CA SER A 141 4.14 -16.07 6.91
C SER A 141 4.32 -17.58 6.72
N TRP A 142 5.28 -17.99 5.89
CA TRP A 142 5.45 -19.38 5.43
C TRP A 142 6.82 -19.97 5.76
N GLY A 143 7.78 -19.15 6.21
CA GLY A 143 9.19 -19.50 6.39
C GLY A 143 10.04 -19.06 5.21
N PHE A 144 11.27 -18.64 5.47
CA PHE A 144 12.22 -18.27 4.42
C PHE A 144 12.75 -19.49 3.66
N SER A 145 12.74 -20.66 4.30
CA SER A 145 13.09 -21.95 3.71
C SER A 145 12.02 -22.54 2.77
N ASP A 146 10.82 -21.96 2.72
CA ASP A 146 9.77 -22.35 1.77
C ASP A 146 10.28 -22.27 0.33
N THR A 147 9.86 -23.21 -0.52
CA THR A 147 10.39 -23.34 -1.89
C THR A 147 10.10 -22.14 -2.77
N GLU A 148 8.92 -21.53 -2.63
CA GLU A 148 8.53 -20.36 -3.43
C GLU A 148 9.27 -19.12 -2.91
N VAL A 149 9.28 -18.93 -1.58
CA VAL A 149 9.97 -17.80 -0.95
C VAL A 149 11.46 -17.82 -1.28
N ARG A 150 12.10 -18.98 -1.12
CA ARG A 150 13.49 -19.21 -1.48
C ARG A 150 13.75 -18.90 -2.96
N GLY A 151 12.87 -19.35 -3.87
CA GLY A 151 12.98 -19.04 -5.30
C GLY A 151 13.03 -17.52 -5.55
N ARG A 152 12.12 -16.78 -4.91
CA ARG A 152 12.05 -15.31 -5.06
C ARG A 152 13.24 -14.58 -4.45
N ILE A 153 13.85 -15.11 -3.39
CA ILE A 153 15.10 -14.58 -2.83
C ILE A 153 16.25 -14.73 -3.85
N TYR A 154 16.37 -15.90 -4.48
CA TYR A 154 17.39 -16.12 -5.51
C TYR A 154 17.17 -15.24 -6.73
N GLU A 155 15.93 -15.15 -7.22
CA GLU A 155 15.56 -14.26 -8.33
C GLU A 155 15.92 -12.81 -7.99
N PHE A 156 15.54 -12.33 -6.82
CA PHE A 156 15.88 -10.99 -6.37
C PHE A 156 17.40 -10.74 -6.35
N ALA A 157 18.17 -11.66 -5.75
CA ALA A 157 19.62 -11.53 -5.67
C ALA A 157 20.30 -11.57 -7.05
N ALA A 158 19.77 -12.35 -7.99
CA ALA A 158 20.27 -12.45 -9.36
C ALA A 158 19.93 -11.19 -10.19
N GLU A 159 18.69 -10.71 -10.12
CA GLU A 159 18.23 -9.51 -10.84
C GLU A 159 18.88 -8.23 -10.31
N ASN A 160 19.18 -8.19 -9.01
CA ASN A 160 19.75 -7.02 -8.34
C ASN A 160 21.23 -7.24 -7.97
N ARG A 161 21.93 -8.11 -8.71
CA ARG A 161 23.29 -8.57 -8.38
C ARG A 161 24.25 -7.42 -8.05
N ASP A 162 24.31 -6.39 -8.90
CA ASP A 162 25.23 -5.26 -8.70
C ASP A 162 24.91 -4.46 -7.43
N ALA A 163 23.62 -4.24 -7.15
CA ALA A 163 23.18 -3.55 -5.95
C ALA A 163 23.47 -4.37 -4.69
N VAL A 164 23.24 -5.69 -4.75
CA VAL A 164 23.56 -6.62 -3.65
C VAL A 164 25.06 -6.66 -3.41
N VAL A 165 25.88 -6.83 -4.45
CA VAL A 165 27.36 -6.81 -4.37
C VAL A 165 27.83 -5.51 -3.71
N ALA A 166 27.35 -4.36 -4.18
CA ALA A 166 27.73 -3.07 -3.62
C ALA A 166 27.35 -2.96 -2.14
N ALA A 167 26.16 -3.42 -1.76
CA ALA A 167 25.69 -3.35 -0.38
C ALA A 167 26.47 -4.28 0.56
N VAL A 168 26.76 -5.52 0.15
CA VAL A 168 27.43 -6.52 1.00
C VAL A 168 28.95 -6.38 1.04
N SER A 169 29.54 -5.61 0.11
CA SER A 169 30.99 -5.37 0.01
C SER A 169 31.42 -4.00 0.56
N ALA A 170 30.48 -3.08 0.81
CA ALA A 170 30.78 -1.74 1.33
C ALA A 170 31.15 -1.72 2.83
N ARG A 171 31.44 -2.88 3.43
CA ARG A 171 31.79 -3.03 4.85
C ARG A 171 32.92 -4.02 5.06
#